data_AF-A0A7W4DU28-F1
#
_entry.id   AF-A0A7W4DU28-F1
#
_cell.length_a   1.000
_cell.length_b   1.000
_cell.length_c   1.000
_cell.angle_alpha   90.00
_cell.angle_beta   90.00
_cell.angle_gamma   90.00
#
_symmetry.space_group_name_H-M   'P 1'
#
loop_
_entity.id
_entity.type
_entity.pdbx_description
1 polymer ?
#
loop_
_entity_poly.entity_id
_entity_poly.type
_entity_poly.pdbx_seq_one_letter_code
_entity_poly.pdbx_strand_id
1 'polypeptide(L)'
;MVKDSLLRLFVCLLLFGFSVSAKGQLDRESMDRARMKSNNVKVCEQYTHKYVKGVPKENGYLTTRTTYDRDGNPLLVINFRANGDESSRLYYTYDDKGQKIEYRKDE
;
A
#
# COMPACT_ATOMS: atom_id res chain seq x y z
N MET A 1 -49.99 24.20 8.79
CA MET A 1 -49.80 22.90 9.48
C MET A 1 -49.37 21.77 8.54
N VAL A 2 -50.14 21.38 7.52
CA VAL A 2 -49.74 20.27 6.61
C VAL A 2 -48.56 20.64 5.68
N LYS A 3 -48.54 21.88 5.15
CA LYS A 3 -47.41 22.39 4.34
C LYS A 3 -46.09 22.45 5.11
N ASP A 4 -46.14 22.83 6.39
CA ASP A 4 -44.96 22.92 7.25
C ASP A 4 -44.38 21.55 7.56
N SER A 5 -45.24 20.54 7.76
CA SER A 5 -44.83 19.15 7.96
C SER A 5 -44.21 18.54 6.70
N LEU A 6 -44.74 18.86 5.51
CA LEU A 6 -44.18 18.43 4.22
C LEU A 6 -42.82 19.09 3.95
N LEU A 7 -42.69 20.38 4.26
CA LEU A 7 -41.42 21.11 4.12
C LEU A 7 -40.34 20.53 5.06
N ARG A 8 -40.69 20.21 6.30
CA ARG A 8 -39.79 19.57 7.26
C ARG A 8 -39.36 18.17 6.81
N LEU A 9 -40.30 17.37 6.29
CA LEU A 9 -40.01 16.03 5.78
C LEU A 9 -39.07 16.09 4.56
N PHE A 10 -39.27 17.06 3.67
CA PHE A 10 -38.41 17.30 2.51
C PHE A 10 -37.00 17.72 2.90
N VAL A 11 -36.85 18.58 3.91
CA VAL A 11 -35.55 18.97 4.47
C VAL A 11 -34.84 17.78 5.13
N CYS A 12 -35.56 16.92 5.85
CA CYS A 12 -34.97 15.71 6.45
C CYS A 12 -34.46 14.72 5.38
N LEU A 13 -35.19 14.54 4.27
CA LEU A 13 -34.77 13.67 3.16
C LEU A 13 -33.53 14.23 2.43
N LEU A 14 -33.42 15.56 2.28
CA LEU A 14 -32.22 16.20 1.72
C LEU A 14 -30.99 16.02 2.61
N LEU A 15 -31.15 16.06 3.93
CA LEU A 15 -30.03 15.88 4.88
C LEU A 15 -29.57 14.42 4.97
N PHE A 16 -30.46 13.44 4.81
CA PHE A 16 -30.10 12.02 4.78
C PHE A 16 -29.56 11.54 3.41
N GLY A 17 -30.04 12.13 2.31
CA GLY A 17 -29.62 11.77 0.95
C GLY A 17 -28.18 12.18 0.59
N PHE A 18 -27.59 13.10 1.35
CA PHE A 18 -26.23 13.64 1.12
C PHE A 18 -25.12 12.92 1.90
N SER A 19 -25.35 11.68 2.35
CA SER A 19 -24.28 10.80 2.81
C SER A 19 -23.47 10.27 1.61
N VAL A 20 -22.95 11.18 0.79
CA VAL A 20 -21.99 10.85 -0.27
C VAL A 20 -20.78 10.25 0.43
N SER A 21 -20.54 8.97 0.20
CA SER A 21 -19.41 8.26 0.78
C SER A 21 -18.12 8.97 0.38
N ALA A 22 -17.55 9.74 1.29
CA ALA A 22 -16.26 10.38 1.10
C ALA A 22 -15.19 9.28 1.01
N LYS A 23 -14.78 8.92 -0.21
CA LYS A 23 -13.63 8.05 -0.43
C LYS A 23 -12.35 8.87 -0.33
N GLY A 24 -11.97 9.21 0.90
CA GLY A 24 -10.84 10.12 1.17
C GLY A 24 -9.46 9.52 0.92
N GLN A 25 -9.28 8.20 1.04
CA GLN A 25 -7.98 7.57 0.89
C GLN A 25 -8.08 6.26 0.11
N LEU A 26 -7.26 6.14 -0.94
CA LEU A 26 -7.05 4.88 -1.64
C LEU A 26 -6.23 3.95 -0.75
N ASP A 27 -6.71 2.73 -0.56
CA ASP A 27 -5.93 1.65 0.04
C ASP A 27 -4.93 1.11 -0.98
N ARG A 28 -3.82 1.84 -1.15
CA ARG A 28 -2.75 1.46 -2.06
C ARG A 28 -2.13 0.12 -1.71
N GLU A 29 -2.10 -0.25 -0.44
CA GLU A 29 -1.54 -1.52 0.00
C GLU A 29 -2.39 -2.67 -0.54
N SER A 30 -3.71 -2.62 -0.34
CA SER A 30 -4.63 -3.62 -0.91
C SER A 30 -4.55 -3.70 -2.42
N MET A 31 -4.47 -2.55 -3.11
CA MET A 31 -4.28 -2.51 -4.57
C MET A 31 -2.97 -3.18 -5.00
N ASP A 32 -1.87 -2.93 -4.29
CA ASP A 32 -0.57 -3.54 -4.56
C ASP A 32 -0.60 -5.05 -4.32
N ARG A 33 -1.18 -5.50 -3.20
CA ARG A 33 -1.33 -6.94 -2.91
C ARG A 33 -2.16 -7.65 -3.99
N ALA A 34 -3.28 -7.05 -4.39
CA ALA A 34 -4.11 -7.57 -5.48
C ALA A 34 -3.33 -7.67 -6.79
N ARG A 35 -2.47 -6.69 -7.09
CA ARG A 35 -1.57 -6.72 -8.25
C ARG A 35 -0.51 -7.82 -8.15
N MET A 36 0.13 -7.99 -6.98
CA MET A 36 1.14 -9.05 -6.80
C MET A 36 0.52 -10.43 -6.96
N LYS A 37 -0.66 -10.65 -6.35
CA LYS A 37 -1.44 -11.88 -6.48
C LYS A 37 -1.82 -12.16 -7.93
N SER A 38 -2.43 -11.20 -8.62
CA SER A 38 -2.93 -11.41 -9.99
C SER A 38 -1.81 -11.72 -10.98
N ASN A 39 -0.61 -11.20 -10.74
CA ASN A 39 0.58 -11.43 -11.56
C ASN A 39 1.48 -12.57 -11.06
N ASN A 40 1.09 -13.27 -9.98
CA ASN A 40 1.90 -14.32 -9.34
C ASN A 40 3.32 -13.86 -8.98
N VAL A 41 3.47 -12.60 -8.58
CA VAL A 41 4.77 -12.01 -8.23
C VAL A 41 5.24 -12.61 -6.91
N LYS A 42 6.40 -13.28 -6.95
CA LYS A 42 7.06 -13.83 -5.75
C LYS A 42 8.10 -12.89 -5.17
N VAL A 43 8.77 -12.12 -6.02
CA VAL A 43 9.86 -11.20 -5.64
C VAL A 43 9.75 -9.93 -6.46
N CYS A 44 9.93 -8.79 -5.81
CA CYS A 44 10.10 -7.48 -6.45
C CYS A 44 11.44 -6.87 -6.00
N GLU A 45 12.18 -6.30 -6.94
CA GLU A 45 13.44 -5.62 -6.69
C GLU A 45 13.34 -4.17 -7.11
N GLN A 46 13.85 -3.27 -6.27
CA GLN A 46 13.91 -1.84 -6.52
C GLN A 46 15.36 -1.39 -6.61
N TYR A 47 15.68 -0.61 -7.63
CA TYR A 47 17.02 -0.10 -7.88
C TYR A 47 17.03 1.43 -7.85
N THR A 48 18.07 2.01 -7.29
CA THR A 48 18.30 3.47 -7.30
C THR A 48 19.52 3.81 -8.15
N HIS A 49 19.37 4.81 -9.01
CA HIS A 49 20.45 5.36 -9.84
C HIS A 49 20.80 6.77 -9.35
N LYS A 50 22.07 6.99 -8.99
CA LYS A 50 22.53 8.33 -8.62
C LYS A 50 22.65 9.20 -9.87
N TYR A 51 22.22 10.45 -9.78
CA TYR A 51 22.34 11.42 -10.86
C TYR A 51 23.70 12.15 -10.77
N VAL A 52 24.34 12.35 -11.91
CA VAL A 52 25.53 13.19 -12.07
C VAL A 52 25.26 14.18 -13.18
N LYS A 53 25.27 15.47 -12.86
CA LYS A 53 24.97 16.56 -13.81
C LYS A 53 23.62 16.37 -14.55
N GLY A 54 22.59 15.92 -13.82
CA GLY A 54 21.24 15.71 -14.37
C GLY A 54 21.04 14.41 -15.16
N VAL A 55 22.08 13.60 -15.33
CA VAL A 55 22.00 12.29 -16.01
C VAL A 55 22.08 11.17 -14.98
N PRO A 56 21.18 10.17 -14.98
CA PRO A 56 21.30 9.01 -14.11
C PRO A 56 22.54 8.21 -14.51
N LYS A 57 23.33 7.77 -13.51
CA LYS A 57 24.38 6.79 -13.76
C LYS A 57 23.76 5.52 -14.35
N GLU A 58 24.43 4.95 -15.33
CA GLU A 58 24.03 3.70 -15.98
C GLU A 58 23.83 2.58 -14.96
N ASN A 59 24.79 2.43 -14.04
CA ASN A 59 24.72 1.46 -12.96
C ASN A 59 24.02 2.06 -11.74
N GLY A 60 22.88 1.46 -11.39
CA GLY A 60 22.20 1.66 -10.11
C GLY A 60 22.68 0.66 -9.07
N TYR A 61 22.05 0.69 -7.91
CA TYR A 61 22.22 -0.33 -6.87
C TYR A 61 20.86 -0.79 -6.38
N LEU A 62 20.76 -2.09 -6.04
CA LEU A 62 19.60 -2.66 -5.39
C LEU A 62 19.38 -1.93 -4.07
N THR A 63 18.19 -1.39 -3.85
CA THR A 63 17.81 -0.75 -2.58
C THR A 63 16.89 -1.63 -1.75
N THR A 64 16.03 -2.40 -2.41
CA THR A 64 15.03 -3.20 -1.72
C THR A 64 14.75 -4.47 -2.51
N ARG A 65 14.66 -5.60 -1.80
CA ARG A 65 14.09 -6.84 -2.32
C ARG A 65 12.92 -7.24 -1.42
N THR A 66 11.72 -7.33 -2.00
CA THR A 66 10.51 -7.76 -1.30
C THR A 66 10.08 -9.12 -1.79
N THR A 67 9.87 -10.06 -0.88
CA THR A 67 9.30 -11.39 -1.17
C THR A 67 7.82 -11.40 -0.76
N TYR A 68 6.97 -12.03 -1.56
CA TYR A 68 5.53 -12.08 -1.35
C TYR A 68 5.03 -13.51 -1.21
N ASP A 69 3.93 -13.68 -0.48
CA ASP A 69 3.16 -14.93 -0.48
C ASP A 69 2.26 -15.05 -1.72
N ARG A 70 1.45 -16.12 -1.77
CA ARG A 70 0.52 -16.38 -2.87
C ARG A 70 -0.66 -15.41 -2.93
N ASP A 71 -0.97 -14.75 -1.83
CA ASP A 71 -2.03 -13.75 -1.73
C ASP A 71 -1.53 -12.33 -2.01
N GLY A 72 -0.25 -12.19 -2.31
CA GLY A 72 0.40 -10.93 -2.62
C GLY A 72 0.79 -10.13 -1.38
N ASN A 73 0.74 -10.71 -0.18
CA ASN A 73 1.22 -10.07 1.04
C ASN A 73 2.76 -10.10 1.08
N PRO A 74 3.45 -9.00 1.42
CA PRO A 74 4.90 -9.00 1.65
C PRO A 74 5.27 -9.88 2.85
N LEU A 75 6.12 -10.90 2.69
CA LEU A 75 6.63 -11.72 3.79
C LEU A 75 7.95 -11.18 4.36
N LEU A 76 8.82 -10.72 3.48
CA LEU A 76 10.17 -10.26 3.80
C LEU A 76 10.52 -9.06 2.93
N VAL A 77 11.00 -7.99 3.55
CA VAL A 77 11.62 -6.85 2.87
C VAL A 77 13.07 -6.73 3.34
N ILE A 78 14.02 -6.87 2.43
CA ILE A 78 15.44 -6.63 2.69
C ILE A 78 15.80 -5.27 2.11
N ASN A 79 16.37 -4.38 2.92
CA ASN A 79 16.89 -3.10 2.46
C ASN A 79 18.41 -3.15 2.36
N PHE A 80 18.94 -2.49 1.34
CA PHE A 80 20.36 -2.49 1.04
C PHE A 80 20.92 -1.06 1.04
N ARG A 81 22.17 -0.94 1.48
CA ARG A 81 22.97 0.27 1.37
C ARG A 81 23.54 0.40 -0.05
N ALA A 82 24.03 1.59 -0.38
CA ALA A 82 24.63 1.84 -1.70
C ALA A 82 25.90 1.02 -1.99
N ASN A 83 26.55 0.48 -0.96
CA ASN A 83 27.69 -0.42 -1.09
C ASN A 83 27.29 -1.90 -1.26
N GLY A 84 25.99 -2.21 -1.25
CA GLY A 84 25.45 -3.57 -1.40
C GLY A 84 25.20 -4.31 -0.09
N ASP A 85 25.62 -3.78 1.06
CA ASP A 85 25.37 -4.41 2.35
C ASP A 85 23.89 -4.35 2.72
N GLU A 86 23.39 -5.41 3.34
CA GLU A 86 22.07 -5.38 3.97
C GLU A 86 22.06 -4.38 5.12
N SER A 87 21.07 -3.48 5.12
CA SER A 87 20.87 -2.51 6.17
C SER A 87 19.77 -2.90 7.16
N SER A 88 18.82 -3.73 6.72
CA SER A 88 17.76 -4.26 7.58
C SER A 88 16.96 -5.36 6.87
N ARG A 89 16.30 -6.20 7.68
CA ARG A 89 15.29 -7.16 7.25
C ARG A 89 13.99 -6.90 8.01
N LEU A 90 12.88 -6.81 7.29
CA LEU A 90 11.55 -6.63 7.86
C LEU A 90 10.72 -7.87 7.53
N TYR A 91 10.20 -8.53 8.55
CA TYR A 91 9.37 -9.72 8.44
C TYR A 91 7.94 -9.39 8.81
N TYR A 92 7.00 -9.97 8.09
CA TYR A 92 5.57 -9.75 8.31
C TYR A 92 4.82 -11.08 8.30
N THR A 93 3.87 -11.21 9.22
CA THR A 93 2.93 -12.33 9.29
C THR A 93 1.51 -11.79 9.17
N TYR A 94 0.65 -12.54 8.50
CA TYR A 94 -0.74 -12.17 8.23
C TYR A 94 -1.69 -13.26 8.71
N ASP A 95 -2.90 -12.87 9.09
CA ASP A 95 -4.00 -13.81 9.31
C ASP A 95 -4.64 -14.24 7.97
N ASP A 96 -5.61 -15.15 8.04
CA ASP A 96 -6.35 -15.67 6.87
C ASP A 96 -7.17 -14.59 6.14
N LYS A 97 -7.36 -13.41 6.75
CA LYS A 97 -8.04 -12.26 6.15
C LYS A 97 -7.07 -11.29 5.49
N GLY A 98 -5.76 -11.59 5.50
CA GLY A 98 -4.71 -10.72 4.98
C GLY A 98 -4.44 -9.51 5.88
N GLN A 99 -4.83 -9.56 7.16
CA GLN A 99 -4.48 -8.54 8.15
C GLN A 99 -3.14 -8.88 8.77
N LYS A 100 -2.25 -7.88 8.87
CA LYS A 100 -0.94 -8.03 9.49
C LYS A 100 -1.09 -8.27 10.99
N ILE A 101 -0.59 -9.40 11.47
CA ILE A 101 -0.62 -9.78 12.89
C ILE A 101 0.75 -9.70 13.55
N GLU A 102 1.83 -9.70 12.78
CA GLU A 102 3.18 -9.58 13.32
C GLU A 102 4.07 -8.70 12.43
N TYR A 103 4.99 -8.01 13.09
CA TYR A 103 6.07 -7.27 12.47
C TYR A 103 7.35 -7.44 13.29
N ARG A 104 8.44 -7.86 12.62
CA ARG A 104 9.77 -7.96 13.21
C ARG A 104 10.80 -7.28 12.31
N LYS A 105 11.78 -6.61 12.91
CA LYS A 105 12.89 -5.96 12.20
C LYS A 105 14.22 -6.41 12.78
N ASP A 106 15.14 -6.78 11.88
CA ASP A 106 16.55 -7.03 12.17
C ASP A 106 17.39 -5.93 11.48
N GLU A 107 18.43 -5.42 12.14
CA GLU A 107 19.37 -4.39 11.63
C GLU A 107 20.80 -4.93 11.54
#